data_AF-A0A811JZV1-F1
#
_entry.id   AF-A0A811JZV1-F1
#
_cell.length_a   1.000
_cell.length_b   1.000
_cell.length_c   1.000
_cell.angle_alpha   90.00
_cell.angle_beta   90.00
_cell.angle_gamma   90.00
#
_symmetry.space_group_name_H-M   'P 1'
#
loop_
_entity.id
_entity.type
_entity.pdbx_description
1 polymer ?
#
loop_
_entity_poly.entity_id
_entity_poly.type
_entity_poly.pdbx_seq_one_letter_code
_entity_poly.pdbx_strand_id
1 'polypeptide(L)'
;MRIRHNQYYWTIDNKSSLNNEVIERTHDEHANFLFQTVYVIDSFVHDKTIEVIMATLSCTCVLWGAVRAYSWGRRAGKLLVDASTIIKFVLYVAENLGNIFLLIAGCTAVWLTFAYKLQKEMVYVTLTYDQEWSLVIYICCACGLKAIALVHTYMRLIFTETFFVDWERPRHSLDRSRETTMMEMTQNELLGQKTKKAPPVVIWRTYLIANEWNELQYYRKTSISLQMIALLFILEWFRFGDWAIVQPGFHRGDPVYAESRISRLAVNLTAYLMISMSQWIINVLIIEKITDPFRNFMDLCSVANISVLALSHPLRAYYIHGRSVHGLADTDMLEMNTFLQREKENLCGLRGLESNSELQTFIACLPRAFRERLDELTGALKTTTQGPQVRMVGGDKTTTKVENTAKIHSEINQFVKDFIDHADPSCDYVVTDPKLIEEILDIELNDTSKVGTLIRDPSEMSYSSCFVYGNEWSHLSFELLLFCVLDMFLLNRIISATIVYVTSLAITSIAKTFFTNNLVRSSLVDHRFLI
;
A
#
# COMPACT_ATOMS: atom_id res chain seq x y z
N MET A 1 28.98 9.15 38.36
CA MET A 1 30.07 8.18 38.11
C MET A 1 30.72 7.83 39.46
N ARG A 2 30.42 6.66 40.03
CA ARG A 2 31.05 6.21 41.28
C ARG A 2 32.12 5.20 40.90
N ILE A 3 33.35 5.66 40.69
CA ILE A 3 34.49 4.79 40.47
C ILE A 3 34.77 4.12 41.82
N ARG A 4 34.20 2.93 42.05
CA ARG A 4 34.64 2.09 43.17
C ARG A 4 36.00 1.52 42.78
N HIS A 5 37.05 2.02 43.41
CA HIS A 5 38.30 1.29 43.52
C HIS A 5 38.04 0.08 44.43
N ASN A 6 37.58 -1.03 43.84
CA ASN A 6 37.60 -2.31 44.51
C ASN A 6 39.03 -2.85 44.42
N GLN A 7 39.55 -3.22 45.59
CA GLN A 7 40.86 -3.81 45.81
C GLN A 7 41.16 -4.92 44.80
N TYR A 8 42.28 -4.78 44.08
CA TYR A 8 42.81 -5.83 43.21
C TYR A 8 43.34 -6.97 44.08
N TYR A 9 42.59 -8.07 44.17
CA TYR A 9 43.17 -9.37 44.49
C TYR A 9 43.65 -10.01 43.19
N TRP A 10 44.97 -10.21 43.10
CA TRP A 10 45.60 -10.92 42.00
C TRP A 10 45.58 -12.42 42.34
N THR A 11 44.75 -13.19 41.65
CA THR A 11 44.95 -14.64 41.50
C THR A 11 45.48 -14.88 40.10
N ILE A 12 46.79 -15.08 40.01
CA ILE A 12 47.47 -15.54 38.79
C ILE A 12 47.20 -17.04 38.70
N ASP A 13 46.28 -17.43 37.82
CA ASP A 13 46.05 -18.85 37.51
C ASP A 13 47.09 -19.27 36.47
N ASN A 14 48.25 -19.72 36.96
CA ASN A 14 49.40 -20.08 36.15
C ASN A 14 49.20 -21.51 35.59
N LYS A 15 48.48 -21.65 34.47
CA LYS A 15 48.56 -22.86 33.63
C LYS A 15 49.55 -22.65 32.50
N SER A 16 50.84 -22.70 32.84
CA SER A 16 51.91 -22.96 31.88
C SER A 16 52.36 -24.41 32.04
N SER A 17 52.13 -25.22 31.01
CA SER A 17 52.78 -26.52 30.85
C SER A 17 54.27 -26.27 30.59
N LEU A 18 55.07 -26.31 31.65
CA LEU A 18 56.53 -26.27 31.58
C LEU A 18 57.07 -27.60 31.05
N ASN A 19 57.43 -27.64 29.76
CA ASN A 19 58.50 -28.51 29.30
C ASN A 19 59.83 -27.82 29.63
N ASN A 20 60.63 -28.46 30.47
CA ASN A 20 61.97 -28.02 30.81
C ASN A 20 62.91 -28.22 29.60
N GLU A 21 63.22 -27.16 28.87
CA GLU A 21 64.47 -27.07 28.13
C GLU A 21 65.28 -25.87 28.64
N VAL A 22 66.55 -26.14 28.91
CA VAL A 22 67.54 -25.21 29.45
C VAL A 22 67.78 -24.10 28.42
N ILE A 23 67.40 -22.87 28.76
CA ILE A 23 67.66 -21.69 27.92
C ILE A 23 69.02 -21.11 28.30
N GLU A 24 69.99 -21.27 27.41
CA GLU A 24 71.21 -20.46 27.38
C GLU A 24 70.86 -18.99 27.14
N ARG A 25 71.43 -18.10 27.96
CA ARG A 25 71.24 -16.65 27.84
C ARG A 25 72.01 -16.10 26.64
N THR A 26 71.30 -15.70 25.59
CA THR A 26 71.82 -14.77 24.57
C THR A 26 70.79 -13.70 24.22
N HIS A 27 71.15 -12.46 24.56
CA HIS A 27 70.74 -11.14 24.06
C HIS A 27 69.36 -10.89 23.41
N ASP A 28 68.64 -9.93 24.02
CA ASP A 28 67.62 -9.03 23.46
C ASP A 28 66.43 -9.64 22.69
N GLU A 29 65.65 -10.48 23.36
CA GLU A 29 64.25 -10.69 22.98
C GLU A 29 63.36 -9.70 23.74
N HIS A 30 62.93 -8.64 23.06
CA HIS A 30 61.82 -7.82 23.53
C HIS A 30 60.55 -8.68 23.52
N ALA A 31 60.15 -9.18 24.71
CA ALA A 31 58.86 -9.81 24.89
C ALA A 31 57.74 -8.79 24.59
N ASN A 32 57.09 -8.95 23.44
CA ASN A 32 55.93 -8.15 23.07
C ASN A 32 54.73 -8.57 23.92
N PHE A 33 54.44 -7.82 24.99
CA PHE A 33 53.24 -8.02 25.79
C PHE A 33 52.07 -7.26 25.15
N LEU A 34 51.05 -7.99 24.69
CA LEU A 34 49.80 -7.39 24.22
C LEU A 34 48.90 -7.09 25.41
N PHE A 35 48.78 -5.82 25.77
CA PHE A 35 47.91 -5.38 26.86
C PHE A 35 46.51 -5.07 26.32
N GLN A 36 45.51 -5.84 26.74
CA GLN A 36 44.10 -5.59 26.42
C GLN A 36 43.35 -5.21 27.70
N THR A 37 42.72 -4.04 27.71
CA THR A 37 41.81 -3.62 28.80
C THR A 37 40.38 -3.67 28.28
N VAL A 38 39.53 -4.46 28.92
CA VAL A 38 38.10 -4.54 28.61
C VAL A 38 37.33 -3.69 29.62
N TYR A 39 36.67 -2.66 29.14
CA TYR A 39 35.76 -1.84 29.95
C TYR A 39 34.37 -2.46 29.92
N VAL A 40 33.82 -2.77 31.09
CA VAL A 40 32.46 -3.30 31.23
C VAL A 40 31.62 -2.27 31.97
N ILE A 41 30.53 -1.84 31.35
CA ILE A 41 29.47 -1.05 32.01
C ILE A 41 28.39 -2.04 32.44
N ASP A 42 27.81 -1.82 33.62
CA ASP A 42 26.65 -2.59 34.07
C ASP A 42 25.50 -2.42 33.08
N SER A 43 25.25 -3.46 32.29
CA SER A 43 24.27 -3.42 31.21
C SER A 43 22.84 -3.59 31.69
N PHE A 44 22.64 -4.03 32.95
CA PHE A 44 21.35 -4.43 33.48
C PHE A 44 20.29 -3.33 33.33
N VAL A 45 20.66 -2.08 33.57
CA VAL A 45 19.72 -0.94 33.49
C VAL A 45 19.27 -0.69 32.04
N HIS A 46 20.20 -0.77 31.08
CA HIS A 46 19.89 -0.54 29.66
C HIS A 46 19.04 -1.67 29.08
N ASP A 47 19.43 -2.91 29.34
CA ASP A 47 18.72 -4.11 28.87
C ASP A 47 17.29 -4.15 29.44
N LYS A 48 17.13 -3.88 30.73
CA LYS A 48 15.81 -3.81 31.37
C LYS A 48 14.95 -2.67 30.84
N THR A 49 15.54 -1.53 30.51
CA THR A 49 14.78 -0.40 29.93
C THR A 49 14.21 -0.77 28.56
N ILE A 50 15.02 -1.38 27.69
CA ILE A 50 14.56 -1.85 26.37
C ILE A 50 13.46 -2.90 26.55
N GLU A 51 13.65 -3.87 27.44
CA GLU A 51 12.67 -4.92 27.72
C GLU A 51 11.32 -4.34 28.18
N VAL A 52 11.32 -3.36 29.09
CA VAL A 52 10.10 -2.70 29.59
C VAL A 52 9.40 -1.89 28.48
N ILE A 53 10.16 -1.14 27.67
CA ILE A 53 9.58 -0.37 26.55
C ILE A 53 8.98 -1.32 25.51
N MET A 54 9.68 -2.39 25.16
CA MET A 54 9.19 -3.42 24.24
C MET A 54 7.91 -4.07 24.76
N ALA A 55 7.86 -4.46 26.03
CA ALA A 55 6.69 -5.08 26.64
C ALA A 55 5.48 -4.13 26.65
N THR A 56 5.65 -2.90 27.10
CA THR A 56 4.57 -1.90 27.21
C THR A 56 3.99 -1.50 25.85
N LEU A 57 4.84 -1.26 24.85
CA LEU A 57 4.37 -0.95 23.50
C LEU A 57 3.72 -2.18 22.83
N SER A 58 4.25 -3.39 23.06
CA SER A 58 3.64 -4.62 22.54
C SER A 58 2.22 -4.83 23.07
N CYS A 59 1.97 -4.57 24.37
CA CYS A 59 0.61 -4.60 24.94
C CYS A 59 -0.32 -3.60 24.25
N THR A 60 0.18 -2.38 23.99
CA THR A 60 -0.59 -1.35 23.28
C THR A 60 -0.92 -1.77 21.84
N CYS A 61 0.01 -2.47 21.17
CA CYS A 61 -0.24 -3.00 19.83
C CYS A 61 -1.26 -4.12 19.77
N VAL A 62 -1.39 -4.92 20.83
CA VAL A 62 -2.47 -5.91 20.95
C VAL A 62 -3.82 -5.19 21.04
N LEU A 63 -3.93 -4.14 21.87
CA LEU A 63 -5.16 -3.34 21.97
C LEU A 63 -5.50 -2.66 20.64
N TRP A 64 -4.50 -2.06 19.98
CA TRP A 64 -4.70 -1.43 18.67
C TRP A 64 -5.08 -2.45 17.59
N GLY A 65 -4.48 -3.64 17.61
CA GLY A 65 -4.85 -4.75 16.73
C GLY A 65 -6.31 -5.18 16.93
N ALA A 66 -6.82 -5.17 18.17
CA ALA A 66 -8.20 -5.50 18.46
C ALA A 66 -9.17 -4.45 17.90
N VAL A 67 -8.84 -3.16 18.03
CA VAL A 67 -9.62 -2.05 17.44
C VAL A 67 -9.67 -2.19 15.91
N ARG A 68 -8.53 -2.44 15.25
CA ARG A 68 -8.50 -2.64 13.79
C ARG A 68 -9.28 -3.88 13.34
N ALA A 69 -9.21 -4.98 14.10
CA ALA A 69 -9.98 -6.18 13.81
C ALA A 69 -11.48 -5.97 13.97
N TYR A 70 -11.90 -5.20 14.98
CA TYR A 70 -13.28 -4.80 15.18
C TYR A 70 -13.79 -3.92 14.03
N SER A 71 -13.04 -2.87 13.68
CA SER A 71 -13.32 -2.00 12.52
C SER A 71 -13.45 -2.82 11.23
N TRP A 72 -12.51 -3.73 10.97
CA TRP A 72 -12.59 -4.65 9.83
C TRP A 72 -13.86 -5.53 9.86
N GLY A 73 -14.24 -6.06 11.03
CA GLY A 73 -15.46 -6.86 11.19
C GLY A 73 -16.72 -6.08 10.81
N ARG A 74 -16.79 -4.80 11.19
CA ARG A 74 -17.86 -3.88 10.79
C ARG A 74 -17.89 -3.63 9.28
N ARG A 75 -16.72 -3.33 8.69
CA ARG A 75 -16.56 -3.15 7.23
C ARG A 75 -16.91 -4.39 6.41
N ALA A 76 -16.79 -5.57 7.02
CA ALA A 76 -17.20 -6.85 6.44
C ALA A 76 -18.67 -7.20 6.68
N GLY A 77 -19.43 -6.40 7.43
CA GLY A 77 -20.83 -6.65 7.77
C GLY A 77 -21.06 -7.72 8.84
N LYS A 78 -20.02 -8.13 9.57
CA LYS A 78 -20.13 -9.18 10.59
C LYS A 78 -20.67 -8.61 11.90
N LEU A 79 -21.68 -9.28 12.46
CA LEU A 79 -22.26 -8.94 13.78
C LEU A 79 -21.54 -9.64 14.95
N LEU A 80 -20.91 -10.78 14.68
CA LEU A 80 -20.28 -11.62 15.68
C LEU A 80 -18.80 -11.85 15.34
N VAL A 81 -17.98 -11.99 16.38
CA VAL A 81 -16.56 -12.35 16.24
C VAL A 81 -16.47 -13.81 15.79
N ASP A 82 -16.05 -14.00 14.55
CA ASP A 82 -15.83 -15.32 13.97
C ASP A 82 -14.33 -15.66 13.85
N ALA A 83 -14.02 -16.90 13.45
CA ALA A 83 -12.63 -17.34 13.26
C ALA A 83 -11.86 -16.42 12.28
N SER A 84 -12.52 -15.89 11.25
CA SER A 84 -11.91 -14.96 10.30
C SER A 84 -11.55 -13.61 10.94
N THR A 85 -12.36 -13.10 11.88
CA THR A 85 -12.05 -11.90 12.66
C THR A 85 -10.85 -12.13 13.57
N ILE A 86 -10.73 -13.32 14.18
CA ILE A 86 -9.57 -13.71 15.00
C ILE A 86 -8.30 -13.79 14.14
N ILE A 87 -8.38 -14.38 12.94
CA ILE A 87 -7.25 -14.42 12.00
C ILE A 87 -6.81 -12.99 11.63
N LYS A 88 -7.76 -12.10 11.33
CA LYS A 88 -7.47 -10.70 11.01
C LYS A 88 -6.82 -9.97 12.19
N PHE A 89 -7.29 -10.21 13.41
CA PHE A 89 -6.65 -9.71 14.62
C PHE A 89 -5.18 -10.13 14.71
N VAL A 90 -4.87 -11.42 14.55
CA VAL A 90 -3.49 -11.92 14.58
C VAL A 90 -2.62 -11.25 13.51
N LEU A 91 -3.14 -11.09 12.30
CA LEU A 91 -2.41 -10.43 11.20
C LEU A 91 -2.15 -8.94 11.49
N TYR A 92 -3.12 -8.22 12.05
CA TYR A 92 -2.93 -6.81 12.45
C TYR A 92 -1.93 -6.68 13.61
N VAL A 93 -1.96 -7.59 14.58
CA VAL A 93 -0.97 -7.62 15.66
C VAL A 93 0.43 -7.90 15.09
N ALA A 94 0.57 -8.83 14.14
CA ALA A 94 1.85 -9.11 13.49
C ALA A 94 2.41 -7.87 12.77
N GLU A 95 1.59 -7.15 11.99
CA GLU A 95 1.98 -5.92 11.31
C GLU A 95 2.47 -4.84 12.29
N ASN A 96 1.70 -4.62 13.36
CA ASN A 96 1.97 -3.62 14.38
C ASN A 96 3.23 -3.98 15.20
N LEU A 97 3.39 -5.25 15.56
CA LEU A 97 4.55 -5.74 16.31
C LEU A 97 5.84 -5.62 15.48
N GLY A 98 5.77 -5.92 14.17
CA GLY A 98 6.89 -5.68 13.26
C GLY A 98 7.30 -4.21 13.18
N ASN A 99 6.35 -3.26 13.25
CA ASN A 99 6.67 -1.83 13.34
C ASN A 99 7.39 -1.48 14.64
N ILE A 100 6.89 -1.95 15.77
CA ILE A 100 7.50 -1.70 17.09
C ILE A 100 8.92 -2.23 17.13
N PHE A 101 9.14 -3.48 16.69
CA PHE A 101 10.46 -4.09 16.75
C PHE A 101 11.45 -3.33 15.87
N LEU A 102 11.05 -2.95 14.66
CA LEU A 102 11.87 -2.08 13.80
C LEU A 102 12.15 -0.73 14.47
N LEU A 103 11.14 -0.09 15.05
CA LEU A 103 11.28 1.22 15.68
C LEU A 103 12.24 1.16 16.88
N ILE A 104 11.98 0.29 17.85
CA ILE A 104 12.76 0.24 19.09
C ILE A 104 14.17 -0.29 18.81
N ALA A 105 14.31 -1.45 18.17
CA ALA A 105 15.63 -2.03 17.93
C ALA A 105 16.45 -1.19 16.94
N GLY A 106 15.79 -0.63 15.91
CA GLY A 106 16.42 0.29 14.96
C GLY A 106 16.88 1.60 15.61
N CYS A 107 16.01 2.29 16.35
CA CYS A 107 16.40 3.52 17.07
C CYS A 107 17.49 3.26 18.10
N THR A 108 17.43 2.13 18.81
CA THR A 108 18.48 1.74 19.76
C THR A 108 19.81 1.51 19.04
N ALA A 109 19.83 0.78 17.92
CA ALA A 109 21.04 0.55 17.13
C ALA A 109 21.64 1.87 16.60
N VAL A 110 20.80 2.76 16.06
CA VAL A 110 21.20 4.08 15.56
C VAL A 110 21.76 4.93 16.70
N TRP A 111 21.04 5.04 17.81
CA TRP A 111 21.47 5.82 18.98
C TRP A 111 22.81 5.33 19.50
N LEU A 112 22.95 4.03 19.79
CA LEU A 112 24.18 3.46 20.33
C LEU A 112 25.37 3.68 19.40
N THR A 113 25.19 3.44 18.10
CA THR A 113 26.28 3.56 17.11
C THR A 113 26.74 5.00 16.97
N PHE A 114 25.83 5.95 16.77
CA PHE A 114 26.21 7.35 16.58
C PHE A 114 26.59 8.05 17.88
N ALA A 115 25.97 7.72 19.02
CA ALA A 115 26.39 8.23 20.32
C ALA A 115 27.80 7.73 20.68
N TYR A 116 28.11 6.46 20.43
CA TYR A 116 29.46 5.91 20.56
C TYR A 116 30.47 6.64 19.67
N LYS A 117 30.08 7.04 18.45
CA LYS A 117 30.95 7.82 17.56
C LYS A 117 31.13 9.27 17.97
N LEU A 118 30.09 9.91 18.51
CA LEU A 118 30.10 11.31 18.91
C LEU A 118 30.71 11.54 20.30
N GLN A 119 31.05 10.47 21.03
CA GLN A 119 31.57 10.59 22.39
C GLN A 119 32.93 11.30 22.43
N LYS A 120 33.06 12.27 23.33
CA LYS A 120 34.33 12.95 23.67
C LYS A 120 34.97 12.34 24.93
N GLU A 121 34.14 11.78 25.80
CA GLU A 121 34.53 11.05 27.01
C GLU A 121 34.01 9.62 26.90
N MET A 122 34.68 8.66 27.54
CA MET A 122 34.31 7.24 27.50
C MET A 122 33.04 6.98 28.33
N VAL A 123 31.88 7.26 27.73
CA VAL A 123 30.57 7.06 28.34
C VAL A 123 29.84 5.87 27.71
N TYR A 124 30.04 5.64 26.42
CA TYR A 124 29.37 4.57 25.68
C TYR A 124 30.36 3.45 25.37
N VAL A 125 29.95 2.21 25.64
CA VAL A 125 30.70 1.00 25.31
C VAL A 125 29.88 0.20 24.30
N THR A 126 30.57 -0.54 23.45
CA THR A 126 29.99 -1.45 22.48
C THR A 126 29.23 -2.57 23.18
N LEU A 127 28.16 -3.08 22.56
CA LEU A 127 27.38 -4.16 23.13
C LEU A 127 28.21 -5.44 23.27
N THR A 128 27.89 -6.21 24.31
CA THR A 128 28.38 -7.58 24.42
C THR A 128 27.70 -8.46 23.36
N TYR A 129 28.32 -9.59 23.03
CA TYR A 129 27.81 -10.53 22.03
C TYR A 129 26.35 -10.93 22.30
N ASP A 130 25.99 -11.25 23.55
CA ASP A 130 24.63 -11.70 23.91
C ASP A 130 23.58 -10.60 23.73
N GLN A 131 23.93 -9.35 24.06
CA GLN A 131 23.04 -8.19 23.87
C GLN A 131 22.87 -7.88 22.39
N GLU A 132 23.96 -7.94 21.62
CA GLU A 132 23.94 -7.75 20.16
C GLU A 132 22.99 -8.76 19.51
N TRP A 133 23.12 -10.05 19.87
CA TRP A 133 22.25 -11.11 19.35
C TRP A 133 20.80 -10.94 19.75
N SER A 134 20.52 -10.47 20.95
CA SER A 134 19.15 -10.18 21.39
C SER A 134 18.47 -9.15 20.47
N LEU A 135 19.18 -8.07 20.12
CA LEU A 135 18.68 -7.07 19.17
C LEU A 135 18.56 -7.62 17.74
N VAL A 136 19.52 -8.43 17.29
CA VAL A 136 19.46 -9.08 15.97
C VAL A 136 18.23 -9.99 15.86
N ILE A 137 17.90 -10.74 16.91
CA ILE A 137 16.70 -11.59 16.95
C ILE A 137 15.43 -10.74 16.77
N TYR A 138 15.31 -9.61 17.47
CA TYR A 138 14.16 -8.71 17.29
C TYR A 138 14.02 -8.20 15.86
N ILE A 139 15.13 -7.84 15.20
CA ILE A 139 15.13 -7.38 13.80
C ILE A 139 14.77 -8.52 12.84
N CYS A 140 15.26 -9.74 13.06
CA CYS A 140 14.88 -10.93 12.29
C CYS A 140 13.39 -11.24 12.45
N CYS A 141 12.87 -11.18 13.68
CA CYS A 141 11.43 -11.32 13.95
C CYS A 141 10.64 -10.20 13.26
N ALA A 142 11.11 -8.95 13.31
CA ALA A 142 10.47 -7.83 12.61
C ALA A 142 10.39 -8.09 11.11
N CYS A 143 11.46 -8.59 10.49
CA CYS A 143 11.50 -8.94 9.08
C CYS A 143 10.47 -10.02 8.73
N GLY A 144 10.38 -11.09 9.52
CA GLY A 144 9.38 -12.15 9.33
C GLY A 144 7.94 -11.65 9.47
N LEU A 145 7.68 -10.85 10.50
CA LEU A 145 6.36 -10.25 10.73
C LEU A 145 5.99 -9.26 9.61
N LYS A 146 6.96 -8.49 9.09
CA LYS A 146 6.73 -7.59 7.94
C LYS A 146 6.51 -8.33 6.63
N ALA A 147 7.12 -9.49 6.43
CA ALA A 147 6.80 -10.35 5.29
C ALA A 147 5.32 -10.79 5.34
N ILE A 148 4.84 -11.24 6.51
CA ILE A 148 3.43 -11.62 6.73
C ILE A 148 2.51 -10.41 6.50
N ALA A 149 2.87 -9.25 7.03
CA ALA A 149 2.10 -8.01 6.87
C ALA A 149 2.02 -7.54 5.41
N LEU A 150 3.10 -7.69 4.64
CA LEU A 150 3.13 -7.38 3.21
C LEU A 150 2.18 -8.30 2.44
N VAL A 151 2.22 -9.61 2.71
CA VAL A 151 1.28 -10.57 2.10
C VAL A 151 -0.17 -10.22 2.46
N HIS A 152 -0.45 -9.90 3.73
CA HIS A 152 -1.78 -9.50 4.16
C HIS A 152 -2.26 -8.21 3.48
N THR A 153 -1.37 -7.24 3.30
CA THR A 153 -1.65 -6.00 2.56
C THR A 153 -1.98 -6.30 1.11
N TYR A 154 -1.17 -7.10 0.42
CA TYR A 154 -1.44 -7.50 -0.96
C TYR A 154 -2.75 -8.25 -1.11
N MET A 155 -3.05 -9.19 -0.22
CA MET A 155 -4.32 -9.90 -0.24
C MET A 155 -5.49 -8.92 -0.13
N ARG A 156 -5.41 -7.93 0.76
CA ARG A 156 -6.44 -6.88 0.87
C ARG A 156 -6.60 -6.10 -0.45
N LEU A 157 -5.50 -5.69 -1.06
CA LEU A 157 -5.53 -4.93 -2.32
C LEU A 157 -6.08 -5.78 -3.48
N ILE A 158 -5.63 -7.04 -3.60
CA ILE A 158 -6.05 -7.97 -4.66
C ILE A 158 -7.54 -8.26 -4.58
N PHE A 159 -8.12 -8.34 -3.38
CA PHE A 159 -9.56 -8.60 -3.21
C PHE A 159 -10.45 -7.36 -3.35
N THR A 160 -9.90 -6.20 -3.70
CA THR A 160 -10.71 -4.99 -3.96
C THR A 160 -11.57 -5.21 -5.19
N GLU A 161 -12.89 -5.13 -5.06
CA GLU A 161 -13.83 -5.28 -6.17
C GLU A 161 -14.10 -3.90 -6.77
N THR A 162 -13.79 -3.71 -8.06
CA THR A 162 -13.99 -2.43 -8.75
C THR A 162 -15.09 -2.55 -9.79
N PHE A 163 -16.02 -1.60 -9.78
CA PHE A 163 -17.14 -1.48 -10.71
C PHE A 163 -17.08 -0.13 -11.42
N PHE A 164 -17.27 -0.16 -12.74
CA PHE A 164 -17.34 1.03 -13.58
C PHE A 164 -18.80 1.30 -13.96
N VAL A 165 -19.26 2.52 -13.68
CA VAL A 165 -20.65 2.94 -13.88
C VAL A 165 -20.68 3.91 -15.04
N ASP A 166 -21.17 3.47 -16.19
CA ASP A 166 -21.24 4.27 -17.42
C ASP A 166 -22.56 5.03 -17.49
N TRP A 167 -22.52 6.36 -17.38
CA TRP A 167 -23.68 7.24 -17.35
C TRP A 167 -24.26 7.59 -18.72
N GLU A 168 -23.60 7.20 -19.80
CA GLU A 168 -24.06 7.51 -21.16
C GLU A 168 -25.41 6.86 -21.48
N ARG A 169 -26.23 7.57 -22.25
CA ARG A 169 -27.56 7.12 -22.67
C ARG A 169 -27.55 6.75 -24.15
N PRO A 170 -28.32 5.73 -24.57
CA PRO A 170 -28.48 5.42 -26.00
C PRO A 170 -28.99 6.66 -26.75
N ARG A 171 -28.30 7.08 -27.80
CA ARG A 171 -28.76 8.20 -28.63
C ARG A 171 -30.06 7.81 -29.31
N HIS A 172 -31.17 8.47 -28.97
CA HIS A 172 -32.35 8.37 -29.80
C HIS A 172 -32.00 8.94 -31.19
N SER A 173 -32.37 8.21 -32.25
CA SER A 173 -32.12 8.61 -33.64
C SER A 173 -32.91 9.86 -34.08
N LEU A 174 -33.30 10.72 -33.15
CA LEU A 174 -34.12 11.91 -33.37
C LEU A 174 -33.27 13.15 -33.68
N ASP A 175 -32.03 13.25 -33.18
CA ASP A 175 -31.23 14.46 -33.39
C ASP A 175 -30.59 14.57 -34.77
N ARG A 176 -30.31 13.44 -35.44
CA ARG A 176 -29.87 13.47 -36.85
C ARG A 176 -31.02 13.71 -37.83
N SER A 177 -32.27 13.54 -37.37
CA SER A 177 -33.47 13.79 -38.17
C SER A 177 -33.91 15.25 -38.13
N ARG A 178 -33.49 16.06 -37.16
CA ARG A 178 -33.92 17.47 -37.09
C ARG A 178 -33.45 18.34 -38.26
N GLU A 179 -32.38 17.97 -38.96
CA GLU A 179 -31.93 18.69 -40.16
C GLU A 179 -32.56 18.17 -41.46
N THR A 180 -33.14 16.96 -41.48
CA THR A 180 -33.71 16.36 -42.70
C THR A 180 -35.24 16.31 -42.69
N THR A 181 -35.90 16.54 -41.55
CA THR A 181 -37.33 16.27 -41.38
C THR A 181 -38.19 17.55 -41.43
N MET A 182 -38.17 18.24 -42.57
CA MET A 182 -39.36 18.98 -43.02
C MET A 182 -39.92 18.44 -44.35
N MET A 183 -39.24 17.49 -44.99
CA MET A 183 -39.69 16.92 -46.27
C MET A 183 -40.16 15.44 -46.21
N GLU A 184 -39.87 14.71 -45.14
CA GLU A 184 -40.20 13.27 -45.03
C GLU A 184 -41.39 12.94 -44.12
N MET A 185 -42.08 13.94 -43.55
CA MET A 185 -43.23 13.71 -42.66
C MET A 185 -44.48 13.20 -43.37
N THR A 186 -44.61 13.38 -44.69
CA THR A 186 -45.89 13.11 -45.38
C THR A 186 -46.05 11.68 -45.92
N GLN A 187 -45.04 10.82 -45.81
CA GLN A 187 -45.06 9.50 -46.47
C GLN A 187 -44.87 8.29 -45.54
N ASN A 188 -44.36 8.49 -44.31
CA ASN A 188 -44.03 7.39 -43.41
C ASN A 188 -45.17 6.97 -42.45
N GLU A 189 -46.30 7.67 -42.41
CA GLU A 189 -47.43 7.29 -41.55
C GLU A 189 -48.30 6.13 -42.10
N LEU A 190 -48.12 5.72 -43.36
CA LEU A 190 -48.93 4.66 -43.99
C LEU A 190 -48.32 3.24 -43.99
N LEU A 191 -47.07 3.08 -43.54
CA LEU A 191 -46.41 1.78 -43.47
C LEU A 191 -45.91 1.60 -42.04
N GLY A 192 -46.57 0.72 -41.27
CA GLY A 192 -46.26 0.39 -39.88
C GLY A 192 -44.82 -0.10 -39.68
N GLN A 193 -43.86 0.82 -39.73
CA GLN A 193 -42.45 0.55 -39.53
C GLN A 193 -42.17 0.44 -38.04
N LYS A 194 -41.74 -0.77 -37.65
CA LYS A 194 -41.14 -1.08 -36.36
C LYS A 194 -40.22 0.06 -35.92
N THR A 195 -40.51 0.63 -34.75
CA THR A 195 -39.65 1.58 -34.04
C THR A 195 -38.19 1.13 -34.12
N LYS A 196 -37.35 1.87 -34.82
CA LYS A 196 -35.90 1.62 -34.88
C LYS A 196 -35.36 1.69 -33.45
N LYS A 197 -34.86 0.57 -32.92
CA LYS A 197 -34.20 0.53 -31.61
C LYS A 197 -33.02 1.50 -31.66
N ALA A 198 -32.88 2.34 -30.64
CA ALA A 198 -31.75 3.25 -30.51
C ALA A 198 -30.43 2.45 -30.57
N PRO A 199 -29.37 2.98 -31.23
CA PRO A 199 -28.06 2.35 -31.22
C PRO A 199 -27.58 2.12 -29.78
N PRO A 200 -26.94 0.97 -29.51
CA PRO A 200 -26.40 0.67 -28.19
C PRO A 200 -25.28 1.64 -27.80
N VAL A 201 -25.08 1.82 -26.50
CA VAL A 201 -23.99 2.63 -25.94
C VAL A 201 -22.64 1.98 -26.24
N VAL A 202 -21.66 2.81 -26.57
CA VAL A 202 -20.29 2.38 -26.89
C VAL A 202 -19.52 2.07 -25.59
N ILE A 203 -18.83 0.92 -25.55
CA ILE A 203 -18.11 0.44 -24.35
C ILE A 203 -16.68 1.00 -24.19
N TRP A 204 -16.12 1.63 -25.22
CA TRP A 204 -14.70 2.03 -25.26
C TRP A 204 -14.27 2.91 -24.09
N ARG A 205 -15.15 3.79 -23.59
CA ARG A 205 -14.87 4.63 -22.43
C ARG A 205 -14.59 3.79 -21.18
N THR A 206 -15.37 2.73 -20.96
CA THR A 206 -15.17 1.80 -19.83
C THR A 206 -13.83 1.09 -19.94
N TYR A 207 -13.42 0.70 -21.14
CA TYR A 207 -12.10 0.11 -21.35
C TYR A 207 -10.95 1.09 -21.12
N LEU A 208 -11.10 2.35 -21.55
CA LEU A 208 -10.12 3.40 -21.27
C LEU A 208 -9.92 3.59 -19.76
N ILE A 209 -11.02 3.78 -19.02
CA ILE A 209 -10.97 3.96 -17.56
C ILE A 209 -10.43 2.70 -16.86
N ALA A 210 -10.83 1.51 -17.31
CA ALA A 210 -10.34 0.26 -16.74
C ALA A 210 -8.84 0.06 -16.96
N ASN A 211 -8.31 0.46 -18.13
CA ASN A 211 -6.88 0.39 -18.40
C ASN A 211 -6.10 1.36 -17.50
N GLU A 212 -6.52 2.62 -17.41
CA GLU A 212 -5.88 3.61 -16.53
C GLU A 212 -5.94 3.18 -15.06
N TRP A 213 -7.06 2.61 -14.61
CA TRP A 213 -7.17 2.04 -13.26
C TRP A 213 -6.17 0.89 -13.04
N ASN A 214 -6.02 -0.01 -14.01
CA ASN A 214 -5.05 -1.11 -13.96
C ASN A 214 -3.61 -0.58 -13.84
N GLU A 215 -3.29 0.50 -14.54
CA GLU A 215 -1.97 1.14 -14.46
C GLU A 215 -1.69 1.75 -13.08
N LEU A 216 -2.69 2.39 -12.47
CA LEU A 216 -2.56 2.99 -11.13
C LEU A 216 -2.35 1.95 -10.01
N GLN A 217 -2.78 0.70 -10.19
CA GLN A 217 -2.72 -0.32 -9.14
C GLN A 217 -1.31 -0.59 -8.60
N TYR A 218 -0.31 -0.47 -9.46
CA TYR A 218 1.10 -0.71 -9.12
C TYR A 218 1.93 0.57 -9.04
N TYR A 219 1.32 1.76 -9.15
CA TYR A 219 2.00 3.03 -8.98
C TYR A 219 2.53 3.14 -7.53
N ARG A 220 3.82 3.51 -7.38
CA ARG A 220 4.52 3.60 -6.10
C ARG A 220 5.07 5.00 -5.87
N LYS A 221 5.13 5.40 -4.60
CA LYS A 221 5.76 6.66 -4.18
C LYS A 221 7.28 6.60 -4.23
N THR A 222 7.87 5.40 -4.24
CA THR A 222 9.33 5.23 -4.30
C THR A 222 9.71 4.24 -5.37
N SER A 223 10.91 4.39 -5.93
CA SER A 223 11.47 3.45 -6.90
C SER A 223 12.50 2.56 -6.22
N ILE A 224 12.28 1.24 -6.25
CA ILE A 224 13.21 0.26 -5.69
C ILE A 224 14.57 0.30 -6.42
N SER A 225 14.56 0.52 -7.74
CA SER A 225 15.79 0.62 -8.54
C SER A 225 16.64 1.80 -8.09
N LEU A 226 16.01 2.98 -7.95
CA LEU A 226 16.69 4.19 -7.47
C LEU A 226 17.14 4.01 -6.02
N GLN A 227 16.31 3.39 -5.17
CA GLN A 227 16.62 3.13 -3.76
C GLN A 227 17.89 2.28 -3.63
N MET A 228 17.98 1.15 -4.35
CA MET A 228 19.12 0.24 -4.26
C MET A 228 20.41 0.88 -4.83
N ILE A 229 20.32 1.55 -5.98
CA ILE A 229 21.49 2.20 -6.60
C ILE A 229 22.00 3.33 -5.72
N ALA A 230 21.11 4.21 -5.24
CA ALA A 230 21.49 5.32 -4.36
C ALA A 230 22.08 4.81 -3.04
N LEU A 231 21.54 3.72 -2.48
CA LEU A 231 22.06 3.12 -1.26
C LEU A 231 23.48 2.60 -1.43
N LEU A 232 23.74 1.84 -2.50
CA LEU A 232 25.08 1.35 -2.81
C LEU A 232 26.05 2.50 -3.11
N PHE A 233 25.59 3.53 -3.83
CA PHE A 233 26.40 4.70 -4.12
C PHE A 233 26.78 5.47 -2.84
N ILE A 234 25.85 5.65 -1.91
CA ILE A 234 26.15 6.33 -0.63
C ILE A 234 27.05 5.47 0.26
N LEU A 235 26.73 4.19 0.42
CA LEU A 235 27.44 3.34 1.38
C LEU A 235 28.82 2.90 0.86
N GLU A 236 28.93 2.46 -0.39
CA GLU A 236 30.17 1.89 -0.94
C GLU A 236 31.02 2.96 -1.65
N TRP A 237 30.42 3.77 -2.54
CA TRP A 237 31.19 4.75 -3.33
C TRP A 237 31.67 5.95 -2.49
N PHE A 238 30.78 6.58 -1.71
CA PHE A 238 31.18 7.63 -0.76
C PHE A 238 31.83 7.09 0.52
N ARG A 239 31.91 5.77 0.67
CA ARG A 239 32.46 5.06 1.84
C ARG A 239 31.78 5.47 3.15
N PHE A 240 30.48 5.79 3.13
CA PHE A 240 29.72 6.00 4.37
C PHE A 240 29.49 4.68 5.12
N GLY A 241 29.67 3.54 4.44
CA GLY A 241 29.71 2.22 5.08
C GLY A 241 30.79 2.10 6.16
N ASP A 242 31.92 2.82 6.02
CA ASP A 242 33.02 2.84 7.00
C ASP A 242 32.57 3.43 8.36
N TRP A 243 31.42 4.11 8.41
CA TRP A 243 30.82 4.54 9.68
C TRP A 243 30.29 3.35 10.50
N ALA A 244 30.29 2.14 9.98
CA ALA A 244 30.01 0.94 10.76
C ALA A 244 31.22 0.46 11.58
N ILE A 245 32.43 0.96 11.30
CA ILE A 245 33.65 0.55 12.03
C ILE A 245 33.54 1.01 13.49
N VAL A 246 33.84 0.07 14.39
CA VAL A 246 33.76 0.25 15.84
C VAL A 246 34.96 1.06 16.34
N GLN A 247 34.91 2.37 16.08
CA GLN A 247 35.87 3.35 16.57
C GLN A 247 35.19 4.68 16.90
N PRO A 248 35.64 5.41 17.93
CA PRO A 248 35.15 6.74 18.22
C PRO A 248 35.54 7.71 17.09
N GLY A 249 34.63 8.63 16.77
CA GLY A 249 34.78 9.57 15.66
C GLY A 249 34.48 8.98 14.27
N PHE A 250 34.60 9.86 13.28
CA PHE A 250 34.32 9.60 11.86
C PHE A 250 35.57 9.65 10.98
N HIS A 251 36.75 9.51 11.59
CA HIS A 251 38.03 9.58 10.88
C HIS A 251 38.16 8.43 9.88
N ARG A 252 38.65 8.76 8.68
CA ARG A 252 38.93 7.81 7.60
C ARG A 252 40.39 7.42 7.68
N GLY A 253 40.67 6.29 8.31
CA GLY A 253 42.01 5.69 8.40
C GLY A 253 41.93 4.20 8.09
N ASP A 254 43.08 3.53 8.05
CA ASP A 254 43.10 2.09 7.85
C ASP A 254 42.33 1.40 8.99
N PRO A 255 41.41 0.46 8.67
CA PRO A 255 40.55 -0.15 9.67
C PRO A 255 41.38 -1.07 10.58
N VAL A 256 41.77 -0.55 11.74
CA VAL A 256 42.38 -1.36 12.81
C VAL A 256 41.29 -2.19 13.54
N TYR A 257 40.02 -1.76 13.45
CA TYR A 257 38.89 -2.34 14.16
C TYR A 257 37.85 -2.97 13.22
N ALA A 258 37.21 -4.05 13.68
CA ALA A 258 36.14 -4.73 12.95
C ALA A 258 34.79 -4.00 13.08
N GLU A 259 33.89 -4.27 12.12
CA GLU A 259 32.49 -3.81 12.18
C GLU A 259 31.64 -4.76 13.05
N SER A 260 30.67 -4.21 13.79
CA SER A 260 29.64 -5.00 14.49
C SER A 260 28.37 -5.10 13.64
N ARG A 261 27.53 -6.12 13.86
CA ARG A 261 26.26 -6.26 13.12
C ARG A 261 25.32 -5.10 13.44
N ILE A 262 25.32 -4.63 14.67
CA ILE A 262 24.48 -3.49 15.10
C ILE A 262 24.96 -2.17 14.51
N SER A 263 26.27 -1.93 14.41
CA SER A 263 26.78 -0.73 13.75
C SER A 263 26.54 -0.74 12.25
N ARG A 264 26.63 -1.90 11.58
CA ARG A 264 26.19 -2.07 10.19
C ARG A 264 24.70 -1.79 10.03
N LEU A 265 23.87 -2.38 10.89
CA LEU A 265 22.42 -2.14 10.91
C LEU A 265 22.11 -0.65 11.03
N ALA A 266 22.75 0.06 11.98
CA ALA A 266 22.51 1.47 12.23
C ALA A 266 22.81 2.35 11.00
N VAL A 267 23.96 2.14 10.36
CA VAL A 267 24.38 2.90 9.17
C VAL A 267 23.47 2.59 7.98
N ASN A 268 23.19 1.31 7.74
CA ASN A 268 22.32 0.87 6.65
C ASN A 268 20.88 1.40 6.82
N LEU A 269 20.31 1.27 8.02
CA LEU A 269 18.97 1.74 8.36
C LEU A 269 18.85 3.26 8.16
N THR A 270 19.83 4.01 8.65
CA THR A 270 19.85 5.47 8.53
C THR A 270 19.95 5.91 7.07
N ALA A 271 20.91 5.35 6.32
CA ALA A 271 21.08 5.69 4.91
C ALA A 271 19.84 5.33 4.08
N TYR A 272 19.27 4.14 4.30
CA TYR A 272 18.07 3.70 3.59
C TYR A 272 16.89 4.63 3.85
N LEU A 273 16.57 4.92 5.12
CA LEU A 273 15.45 5.80 5.48
C LEU A 273 15.64 7.23 4.96
N MET A 274 16.87 7.76 4.99
CA MET A 274 17.17 9.10 4.45
C MET A 274 16.95 9.17 2.94
N ILE A 275 17.36 8.15 2.19
CA ILE A 275 17.12 8.08 0.74
C ILE A 275 15.61 7.95 0.48
N SER A 276 14.91 7.09 1.21
CA SER A 276 13.46 6.90 1.02
C SER A 276 12.67 8.16 1.35
N MET A 277 13.04 8.87 2.42
CA MET A 277 12.45 10.16 2.76
C MET A 277 12.73 11.19 1.66
N SER A 278 13.94 11.23 1.12
CA SER A 278 14.27 12.13 0.00
C SER A 278 13.46 11.82 -1.25
N GLN A 279 13.30 10.53 -1.60
CA GLN A 279 12.44 10.11 -2.71
C GLN A 279 10.98 10.52 -2.49
N TRP A 280 10.46 10.30 -1.27
CA TRP A 280 9.10 10.68 -0.92
C TRP A 280 8.89 12.20 -1.02
N ILE A 281 9.81 13.00 -0.47
CA ILE A 281 9.76 14.47 -0.55
C ILE A 281 9.75 14.94 -2.01
N ILE A 282 10.66 14.40 -2.84
CA ILE A 282 10.75 14.79 -4.25
C ILE A 282 9.47 14.40 -4.99
N ASN A 283 9.00 13.17 -4.82
CA ASN A 283 7.84 12.69 -5.55
C ASN A 283 6.56 13.42 -5.14
N VAL A 284 6.30 13.56 -3.85
CA VAL A 284 5.06 14.19 -3.36
C VAL A 284 5.08 15.72 -3.49
N LEU A 285 6.19 16.40 -3.15
CA LEU A 285 6.20 17.87 -3.16
C LEU A 285 6.53 18.47 -4.53
N ILE A 286 7.25 17.74 -5.40
CA ILE A 286 7.71 18.27 -6.69
C ILE A 286 7.00 17.57 -7.85
N ILE A 287 7.08 16.24 -7.95
CA ILE A 287 6.59 15.52 -9.14
C ILE A 287 5.06 15.53 -9.19
N GLU A 288 4.39 15.18 -8.09
CA GLU A 288 2.92 15.13 -8.02
C GLU A 288 2.28 16.51 -8.25
N LYS A 289 2.97 17.59 -7.89
CA LYS A 289 2.50 18.95 -8.19
C LYS A 289 2.46 19.25 -9.70
N ILE A 290 3.27 18.57 -10.49
CA ILE A 290 3.34 18.74 -11.95
C ILE A 290 2.44 17.72 -12.65
N THR A 291 2.53 16.47 -12.21
CA THR A 291 1.78 15.33 -12.76
C THR A 291 1.15 14.58 -11.60
N ASP A 292 -0.10 14.92 -11.26
CA ASP A 292 -0.88 14.18 -10.26
C ASP A 292 -1.68 13.06 -10.96
N PRO A 293 -1.19 11.80 -10.94
CA PRO A 293 -1.85 10.72 -11.66
C PRO A 293 -3.25 10.40 -11.13
N PHE A 294 -3.51 10.67 -9.85
CA PHE A 294 -4.79 10.36 -9.22
C PHE A 294 -5.83 11.45 -9.56
N ARG A 295 -5.50 12.73 -9.41
CA ARG A 295 -6.41 13.80 -9.85
C ARG A 295 -6.67 13.75 -11.36
N ASN A 296 -5.64 13.48 -12.17
CA ASN A 296 -5.81 13.29 -13.61
C ASN A 296 -6.77 12.14 -13.93
N PHE A 297 -6.73 11.05 -13.16
CA PHE A 297 -7.67 9.94 -13.32
C PHE A 297 -9.10 10.33 -12.94
N MET A 298 -9.28 11.11 -11.88
CA MET A 298 -10.58 11.65 -11.48
C MET A 298 -11.18 12.56 -12.57
N ASP A 299 -10.37 13.46 -13.11
CA ASP A 299 -10.74 14.31 -14.24
C ASP A 299 -11.14 13.46 -15.46
N LEU A 300 -10.33 12.45 -15.78
CA LEU A 300 -10.61 11.53 -16.88
C LEU A 300 -11.95 10.81 -16.69
N CYS A 301 -12.28 10.36 -15.48
CA CYS A 301 -13.56 9.74 -15.16
C CYS A 301 -14.73 10.67 -15.49
N SER A 302 -14.62 11.96 -15.13
CA SER A 302 -15.66 12.96 -15.39
C SER A 302 -15.84 13.29 -16.88
N VAL A 303 -14.74 13.37 -17.63
CA VAL A 303 -14.77 13.61 -19.09
C VAL A 303 -15.31 12.36 -19.81
N ALA A 304 -14.95 11.17 -19.36
CA ALA A 304 -15.43 9.90 -19.90
C ALA A 304 -16.85 9.52 -19.47
N ASN A 305 -17.50 10.34 -18.63
CA ASN A 305 -18.85 10.11 -18.12
C ASN A 305 -18.99 8.75 -17.39
N ILE A 306 -17.94 8.34 -16.66
CA ILE A 306 -17.88 7.06 -15.93
C ILE A 306 -17.56 7.33 -14.46
N SER A 307 -18.38 6.80 -13.57
CA SER A 307 -18.06 6.74 -12.13
C SER A 307 -17.40 5.43 -11.76
N VAL A 308 -16.59 5.45 -10.70
CA VAL A 308 -15.88 4.26 -10.20
C VAL A 308 -16.33 3.98 -8.78
N LEU A 309 -16.72 2.73 -8.53
CA LEU A 309 -17.00 2.23 -7.19
C LEU A 309 -16.02 1.09 -6.85
N ALA A 310 -15.10 1.35 -5.93
CA ALA A 310 -14.07 0.40 -5.51
C ALA A 310 -14.32 -0.08 -4.08
N LEU A 311 -14.85 -1.30 -3.94
CA LEU A 311 -15.09 -1.94 -2.65
C LEU A 311 -13.81 -2.53 -2.09
N SER A 312 -13.21 -1.83 -1.12
CA SER A 312 -12.10 -2.35 -0.32
C SER A 312 -12.55 -3.45 0.65
N HIS A 313 -13.80 -3.33 1.11
CA HIS A 313 -14.50 -4.31 1.93
C HIS A 313 -15.97 -4.42 1.48
N PRO A 314 -16.69 -5.49 1.87
CA PRO A 314 -18.09 -5.68 1.48
C PRO A 314 -19.01 -4.48 1.73
N LEU A 315 -18.83 -3.75 2.83
CA LEU A 315 -19.62 -2.56 3.19
C LEU A 315 -18.82 -1.25 3.19
N ARG A 316 -17.55 -1.26 2.75
CA ARG A 316 -16.72 -0.05 2.66
C ARG A 316 -16.11 0.06 1.28
N ALA A 317 -16.44 1.13 0.59
CA ALA A 317 -15.99 1.42 -0.75
C ALA A 317 -15.46 2.84 -0.87
N TYR A 318 -14.73 3.10 -1.94
CA TYR A 318 -14.39 4.43 -2.40
C TYR A 318 -15.18 4.70 -3.67
N TYR A 319 -15.83 5.85 -3.72
CA TYR A 319 -16.65 6.26 -4.85
C TYR A 319 -16.03 7.50 -5.50
N ILE A 320 -15.83 7.42 -6.80
CA ILE A 320 -15.40 8.53 -7.65
C ILE A 320 -16.58 8.88 -8.55
N HIS A 321 -17.11 10.08 -8.37
CA HIS A 321 -18.20 10.63 -9.15
C HIS A 321 -17.67 11.21 -10.46
N GLY A 322 -17.83 10.46 -11.54
CA GLY A 322 -17.43 10.87 -12.89
C GLY A 322 -18.61 11.07 -13.83
N ARG A 323 -19.77 11.53 -13.34
CA ARG A 323 -20.88 11.92 -14.23
C ARG A 323 -20.53 13.25 -14.90
N SER A 324 -20.50 13.26 -16.24
CA SER A 324 -20.20 14.47 -17.00
C SER A 324 -21.30 15.51 -16.84
N VAL A 325 -20.91 16.77 -16.67
CA VAL A 325 -21.84 17.92 -16.56
C VAL A 325 -22.59 18.17 -17.87
N HIS A 326 -22.02 17.74 -19.00
CA HIS A 326 -22.65 17.81 -20.34
C HIS A 326 -23.54 16.60 -20.64
N GLY A 327 -23.45 15.54 -19.82
CA GLY A 327 -24.25 14.32 -19.94
C GLY A 327 -23.91 13.41 -21.13
N LEU A 328 -22.88 13.77 -21.90
CA LEU A 328 -22.40 13.05 -23.08
C LEU A 328 -20.87 13.04 -23.07
N ALA A 329 -20.28 11.90 -23.46
CA ALA A 329 -18.82 11.77 -23.62
C ALA A 329 -18.38 11.39 -25.05
N ASP A 330 -19.23 10.71 -25.84
CA ASP A 330 -18.88 10.30 -27.21
C ASP A 330 -19.10 11.44 -28.23
N THR A 331 -18.32 12.49 -28.12
CA THR A 331 -18.44 13.67 -28.98
C THR A 331 -17.27 13.82 -29.94
N ASP A 332 -17.46 14.62 -31.00
CA ASP A 332 -16.35 14.99 -31.89
C ASP A 332 -15.33 15.87 -31.15
N MET A 333 -14.10 15.96 -31.67
CA MET A 333 -13.01 16.74 -31.07
C MET A 333 -13.39 18.21 -30.90
N LEU A 334 -14.12 18.79 -31.86
CA LEU A 334 -14.57 20.18 -31.79
C LEU A 334 -15.54 20.37 -30.62
N GLU A 335 -16.53 19.50 -30.50
CA GLU A 335 -17.54 19.54 -29.44
C GLU A 335 -16.90 19.33 -28.05
N MET A 336 -15.97 18.38 -27.94
CA MET A 336 -15.19 18.17 -26.71
C MET A 336 -14.41 19.42 -26.30
N ASN A 337 -13.78 20.12 -27.24
CA ASN A 337 -13.10 21.39 -26.94
C ASN A 337 -14.10 22.46 -26.47
N THR A 338 -15.31 22.52 -27.04
CA THR A 338 -16.34 23.45 -26.55
C THR A 338 -16.79 23.13 -25.13
N PHE A 339 -16.89 21.86 -24.76
CA PHE A 339 -17.19 21.44 -23.38
C PHE A 339 -16.12 21.90 -22.40
N LEU A 340 -14.85 21.67 -22.72
CA LEU A 340 -13.72 22.11 -21.90
C LEU A 340 -13.65 23.64 -21.77
N GLN A 341 -13.95 24.38 -22.85
CA GLN A 341 -14.01 25.84 -22.81
C GLN A 341 -15.14 26.35 -21.91
N ARG A 342 -16.33 25.76 -22.02
CA ARG A 342 -17.47 26.13 -21.16
C ARG A 342 -17.20 25.84 -19.69
N GLU A 343 -16.52 24.73 -19.37
CA GLU A 343 -16.09 24.42 -18.00
C GLU A 343 -15.07 25.45 -17.50
N LYS A 344 -14.05 25.77 -18.32
CA LYS A 344 -13.06 26.81 -17.99
C LYS A 344 -13.69 28.18 -17.76
N GLU A 345 -14.73 28.51 -18.50
CA GLU A 345 -15.47 29.77 -18.39
C GLU A 345 -16.58 29.73 -17.31
N ASN A 346 -16.71 28.63 -16.56
CA ASN A 346 -17.76 28.41 -15.55
C ASN A 346 -19.19 28.60 -16.10
N LEU A 347 -19.41 28.24 -17.36
CA LEU A 347 -20.71 28.29 -18.04
C LEU A 347 -21.55 27.01 -17.87
N CYS A 348 -21.04 26.05 -17.08
CA CYS A 348 -21.69 24.76 -16.80
C CYS A 348 -21.78 24.51 -15.29
N GLY A 349 -22.57 23.51 -14.90
CA GLY A 349 -22.59 23.04 -13.52
C GLY A 349 -21.22 22.52 -13.07
N LEU A 350 -21.02 22.43 -11.76
CA LEU A 350 -19.82 21.84 -11.17
C LEU A 350 -19.89 20.31 -11.25
N ARG A 351 -18.72 19.66 -11.26
CA ARG A 351 -18.58 18.21 -11.52
C ARG A 351 -18.88 17.31 -10.31
N GLY A 352 -19.15 17.87 -9.13
CA GLY A 352 -19.37 17.10 -7.91
C GLY A 352 -20.74 16.42 -7.84
N LEU A 353 -20.86 15.47 -6.90
CA LEU A 353 -22.11 14.72 -6.69
C LEU A 353 -23.24 15.60 -6.14
N GLU A 354 -22.90 16.52 -5.22
CA GLU A 354 -23.85 17.46 -4.65
C GLU A 354 -24.04 18.68 -5.55
N SER A 355 -25.25 19.24 -5.55
CA SER A 355 -25.53 20.47 -6.30
C SER A 355 -24.60 21.60 -5.85
N ASN A 356 -23.92 22.23 -6.81
CA ASN A 356 -22.93 23.31 -6.59
C ASN A 356 -21.68 22.89 -5.79
N SER A 357 -21.28 21.62 -5.85
CA SER A 357 -20.01 21.15 -5.29
C SER A 357 -19.04 20.73 -6.40
N GLU A 358 -17.74 20.95 -6.20
CA GLU A 358 -16.67 20.41 -7.05
C GLU A 358 -16.20 19.03 -6.58
N LEU A 359 -16.58 18.60 -5.37
CA LEU A 359 -16.07 17.38 -4.77
C LEU A 359 -16.61 16.13 -5.48
N GLN A 360 -15.69 15.32 -6.02
CA GLN A 360 -16.03 14.10 -6.77
C GLN A 360 -15.73 12.81 -6.00
N THR A 361 -14.96 12.86 -4.92
CA THR A 361 -14.51 11.66 -4.19
C THR A 361 -15.20 11.51 -2.85
N PHE A 362 -15.59 10.27 -2.54
CA PHE A 362 -16.32 9.92 -1.33
C PHE A 362 -15.87 8.57 -0.77
N ILE A 363 -15.85 8.47 0.55
CA ILE A 363 -15.72 7.18 1.25
C ILE A 363 -17.13 6.68 1.52
N ALA A 364 -17.51 5.57 0.88
CA ALA A 364 -18.84 5.00 0.97
C ALA A 364 -18.90 3.89 2.02
N CYS A 365 -19.66 4.10 3.08
CA CYS A 365 -20.10 3.06 4.00
C CYS A 365 -21.49 2.58 3.55
N LEU A 366 -21.53 1.42 2.89
CA LEU A 366 -22.71 0.92 2.20
C LEU A 366 -23.67 0.19 3.16
N PRO A 367 -24.99 0.25 2.92
CA PRO A 367 -25.96 -0.52 3.68
C PRO A 367 -25.90 -2.01 3.31
N ARG A 368 -26.38 -2.88 4.21
CA ARG A 368 -26.35 -4.34 3.98
C ARG A 368 -27.19 -4.76 2.78
N ALA A 369 -28.35 -4.12 2.60
CA ALA A 369 -29.24 -4.36 1.47
C ALA A 369 -28.52 -4.15 0.12
N PHE A 370 -27.64 -3.14 0.03
CA PHE A 370 -26.85 -2.90 -1.18
C PHE A 370 -25.94 -4.09 -1.50
N ARG A 371 -25.23 -4.60 -0.47
CA ARG A 371 -24.32 -5.74 -0.66
C ARG A 371 -25.06 -7.02 -1.01
N GLU A 372 -26.17 -7.31 -0.34
CA GLU A 372 -27.02 -8.48 -0.62
C GLU A 372 -27.48 -8.47 -2.08
N ARG A 373 -27.96 -7.31 -2.56
CA ARG A 373 -28.41 -7.16 -3.94
C ARG A 373 -27.27 -7.31 -4.96
N LEU A 374 -26.10 -6.75 -4.66
CA LEU A 374 -24.91 -6.90 -5.50
C LEU A 374 -24.44 -8.37 -5.57
N ASP A 375 -24.49 -9.09 -4.45
CA ASP A 375 -24.15 -10.51 -4.38
C ASP A 375 -25.13 -11.39 -5.15
N GLU A 376 -26.43 -11.06 -5.17
CA GLU A 376 -27.44 -11.73 -5.99
C GLU A 376 -27.13 -11.58 -7.49
N LEU A 377 -26.89 -10.34 -7.95
CA LEU A 377 -26.57 -10.05 -9.36
C LEU A 377 -25.28 -10.73 -9.80
N THR A 378 -24.25 -10.69 -8.95
CA THR A 378 -22.95 -11.33 -9.23
C THR A 378 -23.04 -12.85 -9.12
N GLY A 379 -23.89 -13.38 -8.25
CA GLY A 379 -24.16 -14.81 -8.07
C GLY A 379 -24.78 -15.45 -9.31
N ALA A 380 -25.71 -14.75 -9.97
CA ALA A 380 -26.34 -15.17 -11.22
C ALA A 380 -25.32 -15.45 -12.35
N LEU A 381 -24.19 -14.72 -12.37
CA LEU A 381 -23.09 -14.94 -13.31
C LEU A 381 -22.38 -16.28 -13.06
N LYS A 382 -22.15 -16.62 -11.79
CA LYS A 382 -21.44 -17.85 -11.39
C LYS A 382 -22.27 -19.09 -11.68
N THR A 383 -23.57 -19.07 -11.39
CA THR A 383 -24.49 -20.17 -11.69
C THR A 383 -24.64 -20.41 -13.19
N THR A 384 -24.68 -19.35 -14.00
CA THR A 384 -24.74 -19.46 -15.47
C THR A 384 -23.46 -20.05 -16.06
N THR A 385 -22.31 -19.82 -15.40
CA THR A 385 -21.01 -20.37 -15.83
C THR A 385 -20.82 -21.83 -15.42
N GLN A 386 -21.47 -22.31 -14.35
CA GLN A 386 -21.28 -23.66 -13.77
C GLN A 386 -22.50 -24.60 -13.93
N GLY A 387 -23.61 -24.14 -14.50
CA GLY A 387 -24.83 -24.95 -14.68
C GLY A 387 -24.65 -26.15 -15.63
N PRO A 388 -25.57 -27.15 -15.59
CA PRO A 388 -25.50 -28.33 -16.44
C PRO A 388 -25.41 -27.91 -17.90
N GLN A 389 -24.43 -28.46 -18.63
CA GLN A 389 -24.20 -28.27 -20.05
C GLN A 389 -25.49 -28.52 -20.84
N VAL A 390 -26.30 -27.49 -21.07
CA VAL A 390 -27.34 -27.56 -22.08
C VAL A 390 -26.60 -27.74 -23.40
N ARG A 391 -26.70 -28.94 -23.97
CA ARG A 391 -26.24 -29.28 -25.32
C ARG A 391 -26.96 -28.37 -26.32
N MET A 392 -26.45 -27.15 -26.48
CA MET A 392 -26.88 -26.24 -27.52
C MET A 392 -26.15 -26.61 -28.81
N VAL A 393 -26.93 -27.06 -29.79
CA VAL A 393 -26.48 -27.33 -31.15
C VAL A 393 -26.25 -26.00 -31.86
N GLY A 394 -25.00 -25.69 -32.21
CA GLY A 394 -24.67 -24.72 -33.26
C GLY A 394 -24.37 -23.26 -32.85
N GLY A 395 -24.33 -22.91 -31.57
CA GLY A 395 -23.89 -21.58 -31.11
C GLY A 395 -22.53 -21.62 -30.41
N ASP A 396 -21.61 -20.73 -30.79
CA ASP A 396 -20.30 -20.63 -30.12
C ASP A 396 -20.49 -20.35 -28.62
N LYS A 397 -19.96 -21.26 -27.78
CA LYS A 397 -20.05 -21.20 -26.32
C LYS A 397 -19.46 -19.91 -25.73
N THR A 398 -18.53 -19.29 -26.46
CA THR A 398 -17.91 -18.01 -26.12
C THR A 398 -18.89 -16.85 -26.27
N THR A 399 -19.64 -16.81 -27.38
CA THR A 399 -20.62 -15.74 -27.68
C THR A 399 -21.74 -15.71 -26.65
N THR A 400 -22.31 -16.86 -26.31
CA THR A 400 -23.37 -16.96 -25.29
C THR A 400 -22.90 -16.56 -23.90
N LYS A 401 -21.64 -16.86 -23.55
CA LYS A 401 -21.03 -16.39 -22.29
C LYS A 401 -20.88 -14.87 -22.27
N VAL A 402 -20.39 -14.27 -23.35
CA VAL A 402 -20.21 -12.82 -23.47
C VAL A 402 -21.55 -12.09 -23.40
N GLU A 403 -22.59 -12.60 -24.05
CA GLU A 403 -23.94 -12.03 -23.98
C GLU A 403 -24.50 -12.02 -22.55
N ASN A 404 -24.29 -13.10 -21.78
CA ASN A 404 -24.73 -13.17 -20.40
C ASN A 404 -23.92 -12.23 -19.49
N THR A 405 -22.60 -12.14 -19.67
CA THR A 405 -21.76 -11.16 -18.96
C THR A 405 -22.21 -9.73 -19.25
N ALA A 406 -22.51 -9.40 -20.51
CA ALA A 406 -22.97 -8.07 -20.92
C ALA A 406 -24.32 -7.70 -20.31
N LYS A 407 -25.27 -8.65 -20.22
CA LYS A 407 -26.56 -8.45 -19.53
C LYS A 407 -26.37 -8.14 -18.06
N ILE A 408 -25.56 -8.95 -17.36
CA ILE A 408 -25.30 -8.76 -15.93
C ILE A 408 -24.55 -7.45 -15.67
N HIS A 409 -23.58 -7.09 -16.52
CA HIS A 409 -22.93 -5.79 -16.45
C HIS A 409 -23.94 -4.64 -16.60
N SER A 410 -24.89 -4.75 -17.52
CA SER A 410 -25.96 -3.75 -17.68
C SER A 410 -26.88 -3.67 -16.46
N GLU A 411 -27.22 -4.79 -15.83
CA GLU A 411 -28.05 -4.84 -14.61
C GLU A 411 -27.32 -4.20 -13.41
N ILE A 412 -26.03 -4.52 -13.23
CA ILE A 412 -25.20 -3.91 -12.18
C ILE A 412 -25.05 -2.40 -12.43
N ASN A 413 -24.78 -1.98 -13.66
CA ASN A 413 -24.66 -0.57 -14.01
C ASN A 413 -25.95 0.19 -13.67
N GLN A 414 -27.12 -0.36 -14.01
CA GLN A 414 -28.40 0.26 -13.69
C GLN A 414 -28.65 0.29 -12.18
N PHE A 415 -28.37 -0.79 -11.47
CA PHE A 415 -28.51 -0.85 -10.01
C PHE A 415 -27.66 0.22 -9.30
N VAL A 416 -26.40 0.41 -9.70
CA VAL A 416 -25.54 1.43 -9.09
C VAL A 416 -26.00 2.85 -9.44
N LYS A 417 -26.51 3.08 -10.66
CA LYS A 417 -27.14 4.37 -11.01
C LYS A 417 -28.35 4.66 -10.13
N ASP A 418 -29.23 3.68 -9.97
CA ASP A 418 -30.44 3.79 -9.16
C ASP A 418 -30.09 4.05 -7.68
N PHE A 419 -29.01 3.42 -7.18
CA PHE A 419 -28.47 3.71 -5.85
C PHE A 419 -28.00 5.17 -5.73
N ILE A 420 -27.19 5.67 -6.67
CA ILE A 420 -26.65 7.04 -6.62
C ILE A 420 -27.75 8.10 -6.78
N ASP A 421 -28.76 7.86 -7.63
CA ASP A 421 -29.88 8.76 -7.88
C ASP A 421 -31.01 8.66 -6.81
N HIS A 422 -30.77 7.96 -5.68
CA HIS A 422 -31.74 7.78 -4.59
C HIS A 422 -33.06 7.11 -5.02
N ALA A 423 -33.03 6.27 -6.07
CA ALA A 423 -34.23 5.68 -6.65
C ALA A 423 -34.78 4.49 -5.84
N ASP A 424 -33.91 3.77 -5.11
CA ASP A 424 -34.29 2.64 -4.26
C ASP A 424 -34.19 3.01 -2.76
N PRO A 425 -35.33 3.20 -2.05
CA PRO A 425 -35.35 3.52 -0.63
C PRO A 425 -34.74 2.44 0.27
N SER A 426 -34.60 1.20 -0.22
CA SER A 426 -34.03 0.10 0.56
C SER A 426 -32.51 0.22 0.76
N CYS A 427 -31.85 0.92 -0.16
CA CYS A 427 -30.40 1.09 -0.19
C CYS A 427 -30.00 2.56 -0.10
N ASP A 428 -30.77 3.38 0.61
CA ASP A 428 -30.55 4.83 0.66
C ASP A 428 -29.24 5.22 1.41
N TYR A 429 -28.70 6.41 1.13
CA TYR A 429 -27.50 6.95 1.76
C TYR A 429 -27.59 8.46 2.05
N VAL A 430 -26.83 8.89 3.05
CA VAL A 430 -26.67 10.30 3.43
C VAL A 430 -25.24 10.76 3.20
N VAL A 431 -25.06 11.98 2.68
CA VAL A 431 -23.73 12.60 2.55
C VAL A 431 -23.36 13.32 3.85
N THR A 432 -22.20 13.01 4.42
CA THR A 432 -21.74 13.58 5.69
C THR A 432 -20.29 14.05 5.64
N ASP A 433 -19.90 14.94 6.53
CA ASP A 433 -18.51 15.35 6.71
C ASP A 433 -17.71 14.33 7.53
N PRO A 434 -16.39 14.20 7.28
CA PRO A 434 -15.54 13.33 8.06
C PRO A 434 -15.45 13.81 9.51
N LYS A 435 -15.56 12.87 10.46
CA LYS A 435 -15.29 13.15 11.86
C LYS A 435 -13.80 12.95 12.12
N LEU A 436 -13.17 13.93 12.77
CA LEU A 436 -11.74 13.92 13.08
C LEU A 436 -11.28 12.62 13.78
N ILE A 437 -12.09 12.07 14.70
CA ILE A 437 -11.75 10.82 15.39
C ILE A 437 -11.79 9.61 14.42
N GLU A 438 -12.79 9.57 13.53
CA GLU A 438 -12.93 8.50 12.53
C GLU A 438 -11.78 8.57 11.50
N GLU A 439 -11.35 9.77 11.13
CA GLU A 439 -10.24 10.02 10.21
C GLU A 439 -8.87 9.66 10.82
N ILE A 440 -8.59 10.09 12.05
CA ILE A 440 -7.30 9.80 12.72
C ILE A 440 -7.15 8.30 13.02
N LEU A 441 -8.22 7.63 13.44
CA LEU A 441 -8.16 6.23 13.87
C LEU A 441 -8.51 5.23 12.75
N ASP A 442 -8.98 5.70 11.59
CA ASP A 442 -9.56 4.86 10.52
C ASP A 442 -10.59 3.86 11.08
N ILE A 443 -11.57 4.38 11.83
CA ILE A 443 -12.67 3.61 12.42
C ILE A 443 -14.02 4.18 12.01
N GLU A 444 -14.99 3.32 11.75
CA GLU A 444 -16.39 3.73 11.61
C GLU A 444 -17.05 3.74 12.99
N LEU A 445 -17.61 4.88 13.43
CA LEU A 445 -18.43 4.95 14.64
C LEU A 445 -19.92 4.81 14.30
N ASN A 446 -20.37 5.40 13.19
CA ASN A 446 -21.76 5.34 12.75
C ASN A 446 -22.21 3.93 12.35
N ASP A 447 -23.44 3.55 12.68
CA ASP A 447 -24.05 2.29 12.23
C ASP A 447 -24.71 2.48 10.86
N THR A 448 -24.14 1.86 9.83
CA THR A 448 -24.63 1.92 8.45
C THR A 448 -25.50 0.71 8.09
N SER A 449 -26.01 -0.05 9.06
CA SER A 449 -26.79 -1.26 8.76
C SER A 449 -28.06 -0.97 7.95
N LYS A 450 -28.69 0.20 8.17
CA LYS A 450 -29.98 0.59 7.55
C LYS A 450 -29.82 1.65 6.45
N VAL A 451 -29.02 2.69 6.71
CA VAL A 451 -28.79 3.80 5.79
C VAL A 451 -27.30 3.92 5.58
N GLY A 452 -26.89 3.98 4.32
CA GLY A 452 -25.50 4.19 3.95
C GLY A 452 -25.01 5.58 4.29
N THR A 453 -23.70 5.78 4.24
CA THR A 453 -23.10 7.11 4.43
C THR A 453 -22.01 7.33 3.38
N LEU A 454 -22.10 8.43 2.64
CA LEU A 454 -21.01 8.92 1.80
C LEU A 454 -20.28 10.03 2.55
N ILE A 455 -19.07 9.73 3.00
CA ILE A 455 -18.22 10.69 3.69
C ILE A 455 -17.45 11.48 2.64
N ARG A 456 -17.54 12.81 2.70
CA ARG A 456 -16.79 13.73 1.84
C ARG A 456 -15.28 13.51 2.02
N ASP A 457 -14.52 13.49 0.93
CA ASP A 457 -13.05 13.38 0.93
C ASP A 457 -12.38 14.69 0.49
N PRO A 458 -12.10 15.64 1.40
CA PRO A 458 -11.47 16.91 1.04
C PRO A 458 -10.08 16.77 0.39
N SER A 459 -9.42 15.62 0.58
CA SER A 459 -8.08 15.39 0.03
C SER A 459 -8.09 15.03 -1.44
N GLU A 460 -9.24 14.60 -1.98
CA GLU A 460 -9.41 14.04 -3.32
C GLU A 460 -8.62 12.74 -3.61
N MET A 461 -7.98 12.18 -2.58
CA MET A 461 -6.95 11.15 -2.71
C MET A 461 -7.19 9.94 -1.81
N SER A 462 -8.29 9.87 -1.05
CA SER A 462 -8.53 8.78 -0.10
C SER A 462 -8.63 7.41 -0.79
N TYR A 463 -9.15 7.37 -2.02
CA TYR A 463 -9.24 6.16 -2.83
C TYR A 463 -7.87 5.59 -3.22
N SER A 464 -6.79 6.38 -3.08
CA SER A 464 -5.43 5.89 -3.28
C SER A 464 -5.04 4.73 -2.33
N SER A 465 -5.79 4.57 -1.23
CA SER A 465 -5.72 3.44 -0.29
C SER A 465 -6.04 2.08 -0.93
N CYS A 466 -6.74 2.06 -2.07
CA CYS A 466 -7.00 0.85 -2.87
C CYS A 466 -5.78 0.37 -3.68
N PHE A 467 -4.69 1.13 -3.68
CA PHE A 467 -3.49 0.83 -4.47
C PHE A 467 -2.25 0.68 -3.59
N VAL A 468 -1.16 0.23 -4.21
CA VAL A 468 0.15 0.15 -3.54
C VAL A 468 0.60 1.53 -3.06
N TYR A 469 0.31 2.60 -3.80
CA TYR A 469 0.61 3.99 -3.44
C TYR A 469 0.14 4.39 -2.03
N GLY A 470 -1.11 4.06 -1.66
CA GLY A 470 -1.66 4.34 -0.34
C GLY A 470 -1.07 3.46 0.78
N ASN A 471 -0.37 2.38 0.43
CA ASN A 471 0.16 1.37 1.35
C ASN A 471 1.69 1.22 1.26
N GLU A 472 2.40 2.27 0.80
CA GLU A 472 3.84 2.26 0.54
C GLU A 472 4.68 1.82 1.76
N TRP A 473 4.25 2.14 2.99
CA TRP A 473 4.99 1.77 4.20
C TRP A 473 5.15 0.26 4.37
N SER A 474 4.14 -0.54 4.00
CA SER A 474 4.23 -2.01 4.07
C SER A 474 5.34 -2.55 3.17
N HIS A 475 5.51 -1.96 2.00
CA HIS A 475 6.59 -2.27 1.06
C HIS A 475 7.94 -1.83 1.58
N LEU A 476 8.06 -0.55 1.89
CA LEU A 476 9.29 0.09 2.28
C LEU A 476 9.90 -0.57 3.53
N SER A 477 9.07 -0.81 4.55
CA SER A 477 9.54 -1.43 5.80
C SER A 477 10.00 -2.87 5.62
N PHE A 478 9.35 -3.65 4.75
CA PHE A 478 9.80 -5.01 4.41
C PHE A 478 11.12 -4.99 3.63
N GLU A 479 11.22 -4.19 2.56
CA GLU A 479 12.42 -4.08 1.73
C GLU A 479 13.63 -3.60 2.55
N LEU A 480 13.42 -2.62 3.44
CA LEU A 480 14.40 -2.13 4.39
C LEU A 480 14.90 -3.22 5.35
N LEU A 481 13.98 -3.93 6.00
CA LEU A 481 14.33 -4.99 6.96
C LEU A 481 15.03 -6.15 6.27
N LEU A 482 14.53 -6.56 5.09
CA LEU A 482 15.15 -7.61 4.30
C LEU A 482 16.59 -7.24 3.92
N PHE A 483 16.83 -6.01 3.47
CA PHE A 483 18.17 -5.51 3.19
C PHE A 483 19.08 -5.58 4.42
N CYS A 484 18.60 -5.05 5.55
CA CYS A 484 19.40 -5.01 6.78
C CYS A 484 19.71 -6.41 7.32
N VAL A 485 18.74 -7.32 7.31
CA VAL A 485 18.93 -8.72 7.74
C VAL A 485 19.92 -9.42 6.83
N LEU A 486 19.75 -9.35 5.51
CA LEU A 486 20.68 -9.97 4.58
C LEU A 486 22.10 -9.42 4.74
N ASP A 487 22.27 -8.11 4.90
CA ASP A 487 23.59 -7.52 5.08
C ASP A 487 24.26 -7.96 6.38
N MET A 488 23.52 -8.07 7.48
CA MET A 488 24.05 -8.56 8.75
C MET A 488 24.57 -10.00 8.69
N PHE A 489 24.00 -10.84 7.81
CA PHE A 489 24.40 -12.25 7.66
C PHE A 489 25.43 -12.48 6.55
N LEU A 490 25.28 -11.79 5.42
CA LEU A 490 26.15 -11.94 4.24
C LEU A 490 27.40 -11.04 4.31
N LEU A 491 27.38 -10.02 5.17
CA LEU A 491 28.43 -9.01 5.32
C LEU A 491 28.81 -8.31 4.00
N ASN A 492 27.91 -8.34 3.02
CA ASN A 492 28.11 -7.76 1.70
C ASN A 492 26.84 -7.00 1.26
N ARG A 493 26.98 -5.66 1.16
CA ARG A 493 25.88 -4.76 0.82
C ARG A 493 25.41 -4.94 -0.62
N ILE A 494 26.32 -5.26 -1.55
CA ILE A 494 26.03 -5.43 -2.98
C ILE A 494 25.15 -6.66 -3.20
N ILE A 495 25.54 -7.80 -2.64
CA ILE A 495 24.76 -9.04 -2.74
C ILE A 495 23.39 -8.86 -2.07
N SER A 496 23.36 -8.23 -0.89
CA SER A 496 22.11 -7.98 -0.16
C SER A 496 21.16 -7.08 -0.95
N ALA A 497 21.65 -5.98 -1.53
CA ALA A 497 20.84 -5.08 -2.38
C ALA A 497 20.31 -5.81 -3.63
N THR A 498 21.14 -6.66 -4.25
CA THR A 498 20.75 -7.44 -5.43
C THR A 498 19.62 -8.43 -5.11
N ILE A 499 19.71 -9.15 -4.00
CA ILE A 499 18.67 -10.08 -3.55
C ILE A 499 17.36 -9.34 -3.26
N VAL A 500 17.42 -8.19 -2.58
CA VAL A 500 16.24 -7.37 -2.28
C VAL A 500 15.58 -6.87 -3.56
N TYR A 501 16.38 -6.36 -4.51
CA TYR A 501 15.89 -5.91 -5.81
C TYR A 501 15.14 -7.01 -6.56
N VAL A 502 15.76 -8.20 -6.69
CA VAL A 502 15.14 -9.34 -7.37
C VAL A 502 13.88 -9.81 -6.65
N THR A 503 13.90 -9.85 -5.31
CA THR A 503 12.74 -10.22 -4.50
C THR A 503 11.58 -9.24 -4.69
N SER A 504 11.85 -7.94 -4.66
CA SER A 504 10.84 -6.89 -4.89
C SER A 504 10.25 -6.97 -6.30
N LEU A 505 11.07 -7.23 -7.33
CA LEU A 505 10.59 -7.42 -8.70
C LEU A 505 9.68 -8.64 -8.82
N ALA A 506 10.07 -9.76 -8.21
CA ALA A 506 9.27 -10.98 -8.22
C ALA A 506 7.90 -10.76 -7.56
N ILE A 507 7.87 -10.14 -6.38
CA ILE A 507 6.62 -9.80 -5.67
C ILE A 507 5.74 -8.90 -6.55
N THR A 508 6.32 -7.87 -7.16
CA THR A 508 5.57 -6.91 -8.01
C THR A 508 4.99 -7.60 -9.25
N SER A 509 5.75 -8.47 -9.91
CA SER A 509 5.28 -9.20 -11.09
C SER A 509 4.14 -10.16 -10.77
N ILE A 510 4.25 -10.87 -9.64
CA ILE A 510 3.19 -11.77 -9.15
C ILE A 510 1.93 -10.94 -8.83
N ALA A 511 2.10 -9.85 -8.10
CA ALA A 511 0.99 -8.97 -7.72
C ALA A 511 0.28 -8.37 -8.94
N LYS A 512 1.01 -7.86 -9.95
CA LYS A 512 0.43 -7.32 -11.19
C LYS A 512 -0.53 -8.33 -11.84
N THR A 513 -0.11 -9.59 -11.91
CA THR A 513 -0.92 -10.66 -12.51
C THR A 513 -2.22 -10.88 -11.72
N PHE A 514 -2.16 -10.89 -10.39
CA PHE A 514 -3.35 -11.05 -9.56
C PHE A 514 -4.28 -9.82 -9.57
N PHE A 515 -3.72 -8.61 -9.62
CA PHE A 515 -4.49 -7.38 -9.73
C PHE A 515 -5.30 -7.33 -11.02
N THR A 516 -4.67 -7.52 -12.17
CA THR A 516 -5.35 -7.53 -13.48
C THR A 516 -6.41 -8.63 -13.53
N ASN A 517 -6.09 -9.84 -13.06
CA ASN A 517 -7.07 -10.93 -13.03
C ASN A 517 -8.29 -10.64 -12.15
N ASN A 518 -8.09 -10.03 -10.97
CA ASN A 518 -9.22 -9.68 -10.12
C ASN A 518 -10.03 -8.52 -10.71
N LEU A 519 -9.37 -7.52 -11.30
CA LEU A 519 -10.04 -6.38 -11.94
C LEU A 519 -10.95 -6.84 -13.09
N VAL A 520 -10.46 -7.72 -13.97
CA VAL A 520 -11.26 -8.36 -15.04
C VAL A 520 -12.50 -9.04 -14.46
N ARG A 521 -12.30 -9.78 -13.36
CA ARG A 521 -13.37 -10.54 -12.72
C ARG A 521 -14.43 -9.64 -12.07
N SER A 522 -14.02 -8.56 -11.40
CA SER A 522 -14.95 -7.67 -10.69
C SER A 522 -15.66 -6.69 -11.63
N SER A 523 -14.92 -6.11 -12.57
CA SER A 523 -15.45 -5.09 -13.49
C SER A 523 -16.18 -5.66 -14.71
N LEU A 524 -16.07 -6.99 -14.93
CA LEU A 524 -16.63 -7.68 -16.09
C LEU A 524 -16.10 -7.19 -17.45
N VAL A 525 -14.98 -6.47 -17.45
CA VAL A 525 -14.22 -6.05 -18.63
C VAL A 525 -13.40 -7.21 -19.19
N ASP A 526 -13.24 -7.29 -20.51
CA ASP A 526 -12.41 -8.32 -21.14
C ASP A 526 -10.91 -8.04 -20.91
N HIS A 527 -10.18 -9.07 -20.48
CA HIS A 527 -8.74 -9.04 -20.22
C HIS A 527 -7.91 -8.49 -21.38
N ARG A 528 -8.38 -8.64 -22.64
CA ARG A 528 -7.63 -8.17 -23.82
C ARG A 528 -7.45 -6.64 -23.88
N PHE A 529 -8.25 -5.89 -23.12
CA PHE A 529 -8.21 -4.43 -23.09
C PHE A 529 -7.41 -3.87 -21.91
N LEU A 530 -6.86 -4.72 -21.04
CA LEU A 530 -6.00 -4.29 -19.93
C LEU A 530 -4.55 -4.62 -20.30
N ILE A 531 -3.71 -3.58 -20.36
CA ILE A 531 -2.30 -3.68 -20.80
C ILE A 531 -1.33 -3.53 -19.61
#